data_AF-A0A7S1CXA7-F1
#
_entry.id   AF-A0A7S1CXA7-F1
#
_cell.length_a   1.000
_cell.length_b   1.000
_cell.length_c   1.000
_cell.angle_alpha   90.00
_cell.angle_beta   90.00
_cell.angle_gamma   90.00
#
_symmetry.space_group_name_H-M   'P 1'
#
loop_
_entity.id
_entity.type
_entity.pdbx_description
1 polymer ?
#
loop_
_entity_poly.entity_id
_entity_poly.type
_entity_poly.pdbx_seq_one_letter_code
_entity_poly.pdbx_strand_id
1 'polypeptide(L)'
;IIPPPPTMKFTTAVYFDAGASSWDNGSGGPSLSYFVEIWKRHGIEFRDIFAYEMRTDSNDFYNTVPPPFQKIVHYQQCAVSSDPREDSKDHPFLPLVVKRQATNEDYVLFKLDIDSPHVENGNIDFILNDPDTHIDELLW
;
A
#
# COMPACT_ATOMS: atom_id res chain seq x y z
N ILE A 1 -10.95 -11.97 -4.39
CA ILE A 1 -9.52 -12.03 -4.00
C ILE A 1 -9.40 -13.17 -3.00
N ILE A 2 -8.48 -14.11 -3.23
CA ILE A 2 -8.22 -15.23 -2.33
C ILE A 2 -6.77 -15.02 -1.86
N PRO A 3 -6.54 -14.68 -0.58
CA PRO A 3 -5.18 -14.46 -0.06
C PRO A 3 -4.36 -15.77 -0.11
N PRO A 4 -3.03 -15.71 0.02
CA PRO A 4 -2.19 -16.85 -0.29
C PRO A 4 -2.45 -18.01 0.68
N PRO A 5 -2.22 -19.26 0.25
CA PRO A 5 -2.32 -20.40 1.12
C PRO A 5 -1.31 -20.32 2.28
N PRO A 6 -1.63 -20.87 3.48
CA PRO A 6 -0.80 -20.78 4.70
C PRO A 6 0.62 -21.34 4.62
N THR A 7 1.02 -21.87 3.46
CA THR A 7 2.28 -22.56 3.22
C THR A 7 3.42 -21.63 2.79
N MET A 8 3.14 -20.36 2.46
CA MET A 8 4.20 -19.37 2.28
C MET A 8 4.78 -18.97 3.63
N LYS A 9 6.09 -19.20 3.82
CA LYS A 9 6.81 -18.81 5.03
C LYS A 9 7.31 -17.38 4.88
N PHE A 10 6.45 -16.39 5.10
CA PHE A 10 6.87 -15.02 5.37
C PHE A 10 7.10 -14.82 6.87
N THR A 11 8.00 -13.91 7.24
CA THR A 11 8.30 -13.58 8.65
C THR A 11 7.45 -12.40 9.13
N THR A 12 7.19 -11.43 8.25
CA THR A 12 6.30 -10.30 8.50
C THR A 12 5.45 -10.00 7.27
N ALA A 13 4.48 -9.08 7.40
CA ALA A 13 3.65 -8.65 6.29
C ALA A 13 3.60 -7.12 6.23
N VAL A 14 3.60 -6.55 5.02
CA VAL A 14 3.55 -5.12 4.79
C VAL A 14 2.46 -4.82 3.78
N TYR A 15 1.69 -3.75 4.02
CA TYR A 15 0.64 -3.31 3.13
C TYR A 15 0.92 -1.90 2.61
N PHE A 16 0.79 -1.70 1.31
CA PHE A 16 0.89 -0.40 0.65
C PHE A 16 -0.45 -0.07 -0.01
N ASP A 17 -0.99 1.12 0.25
CA ASP A 17 -2.26 1.60 -0.31
C ASP A 17 -2.08 2.97 -0.92
N ALA A 18 -2.20 3.04 -2.25
CA ALA A 18 -2.27 4.30 -2.98
C ALA A 18 -3.72 4.70 -3.19
N GLY A 19 -4.04 5.97 -2.90
CA GLY A 19 -5.40 6.53 -2.92
C GLY A 19 -6.15 6.42 -1.59
N ALA A 20 -5.44 6.20 -0.47
CA ALA A 20 -6.07 5.96 0.83
C ALA A 20 -6.53 7.26 1.51
N SER A 21 -7.81 7.59 1.39
CA SER A 21 -8.37 8.82 1.97
C SER A 21 -8.92 8.67 3.40
N SER A 22 -9.21 7.45 3.87
CA SER A 22 -9.74 7.16 5.21
C SER A 22 -9.58 5.67 5.55
N TRP A 23 -9.58 5.34 6.85
CA TRP A 23 -9.50 3.96 7.34
C TRP A 23 -10.74 3.11 7.01
N ASP A 24 -11.93 3.66 7.25
CA ASP A 24 -13.21 2.96 7.24
C ASP A 24 -14.21 3.51 6.22
N ASN A 25 -13.82 4.51 5.42
CA ASN A 25 -14.64 5.10 4.37
C ASN A 25 -13.82 5.42 3.11
N GLY A 26 -14.49 5.61 1.97
CA GLY A 26 -13.86 5.98 0.71
C GLY A 26 -14.81 5.85 -0.49
N SER A 27 -14.58 6.61 -1.56
CA SER A 27 -15.40 6.55 -2.78
C SER A 27 -15.34 5.18 -3.48
N GLY A 28 -14.21 4.47 -3.34
CA GLY A 28 -14.02 3.08 -3.78
C GLY A 28 -14.31 2.03 -2.69
N GLY A 29 -14.86 2.43 -1.54
CA GLY A 29 -14.94 1.61 -0.34
C GLY A 29 -13.69 1.73 0.55
N PRO A 30 -13.73 1.17 1.78
CA PRO A 30 -12.66 1.37 2.76
C PRO A 30 -11.55 0.33 2.61
N SER A 31 -10.61 0.59 1.70
CA SER A 31 -9.52 -0.35 1.40
C SER A 31 -8.73 -0.76 2.65
N LEU A 32 -8.30 0.20 3.47
CA LEU A 32 -7.47 -0.06 4.65
C LEU A 32 -8.11 -1.07 5.61
N SER A 33 -9.29 -0.76 6.16
CA SER A 33 -9.99 -1.67 7.07
C SER A 33 -10.41 -2.99 6.41
N TYR A 34 -10.83 -2.95 5.14
CA TYR A 34 -11.20 -4.16 4.41
C TYR A 34 -10.03 -5.14 4.28
N PHE A 35 -8.89 -4.68 3.78
CA PHE A 35 -7.73 -5.54 3.56
C PHE A 35 -7.13 -6.05 4.87
N VAL A 36 -7.06 -5.20 5.90
CA VAL A 36 -6.64 -5.63 7.24
C VAL A 36 -7.53 -6.75 7.78
N GLU A 37 -8.85 -6.59 7.71
CA GLU A 37 -9.79 -7.60 8.24
C GLU A 37 -9.79 -8.90 7.42
N ILE A 38 -9.69 -8.80 6.10
CA ILE A 38 -9.62 -10.00 5.25
C ILE A 38 -8.32 -10.75 5.51
N TRP A 39 -7.15 -10.10 5.51
CA TRP A 39 -5.87 -10.79 5.68
C TRP A 39 -5.72 -11.40 7.07
N LYS A 40 -6.23 -10.72 8.09
CA LYS A 40 -6.27 -11.24 9.45
C LYS A 40 -7.03 -12.56 9.55
N ARG A 41 -8.12 -12.76 8.80
CA ARG A 41 -8.86 -14.03 8.77
C ARG A 41 -8.03 -15.19 8.19
N HIS A 42 -6.98 -14.87 7.46
CA HIS A 42 -6.02 -15.83 6.90
C HIS A 42 -4.73 -15.92 7.73
N GLY A 43 -4.70 -15.35 8.93
CA GLY A 43 -3.55 -15.39 9.81
C GLY A 43 -2.41 -14.44 9.40
N ILE A 44 -2.69 -13.47 8.52
CA ILE A 44 -1.73 -12.45 8.11
C ILE A 44 -2.05 -11.16 8.86
N GLU A 45 -1.15 -10.75 9.76
CA GLU A 45 -1.22 -9.45 10.43
C GLU A 45 -0.11 -8.55 9.89
N PHE A 46 -0.48 -7.38 9.39
CA PHE A 46 0.47 -6.43 8.84
C PHE A 46 1.30 -5.80 9.96
N ARG A 47 2.62 -5.83 9.78
CA ARG A 47 3.61 -5.12 10.61
C ARG A 47 3.50 -3.62 10.39
N ASP A 48 3.41 -3.20 9.13
CA ASP A 48 3.30 -1.80 8.71
C ASP A 48 2.31 -1.66 7.55
N ILE A 49 1.64 -0.51 7.53
CA ILE A 49 0.67 -0.10 6.52
C ILE A 49 1.08 1.29 6.02
N PHE A 50 1.46 1.41 4.76
CA PHE A 50 1.85 2.67 4.14
C PHE A 50 0.72 3.19 3.25
N ALA A 51 0.19 4.37 3.57
CA ALA A 51 -0.96 4.97 2.91
C ALA A 51 -0.57 6.29 2.24
N TYR A 52 -0.96 6.48 0.98
CA TYR A 52 -0.61 7.64 0.17
C TYR A 52 -1.85 8.28 -0.44
N GLU A 53 -2.04 9.59 -0.24
CA GLU A 53 -3.07 10.37 -0.93
C GLU A 53 -2.72 11.88 -0.95
N MET A 54 -3.00 12.58 -2.03
CA MET A 54 -2.66 13.99 -2.25
C MET A 54 -3.61 14.98 -1.56
N ARG A 55 -4.91 14.65 -1.37
CA ARG A 55 -5.91 15.65 -0.94
C ARG A 55 -6.21 15.64 0.54
N THR A 56 -6.30 14.47 1.16
CA THR A 56 -6.74 14.37 2.57
C THR A 56 -5.67 14.91 3.51
N ASP A 57 -6.05 15.83 4.39
CA ASP A 57 -5.17 16.33 5.46
C ASP A 57 -4.72 15.18 6.36
N SER A 58 -3.47 15.21 6.78
CA SER A 58 -2.92 14.13 7.61
C SER A 58 -3.68 13.96 8.93
N ASN A 59 -4.12 15.04 9.58
CA ASN A 59 -4.90 14.92 10.82
C ASN A 59 -6.26 14.31 10.54
N ASP A 60 -6.92 14.73 9.46
CA ASP A 60 -8.22 14.18 9.06
C ASP A 60 -8.11 12.68 8.79
N PHE A 61 -7.06 12.24 8.08
CA PHE A 61 -6.79 10.82 7.89
C PHE A 61 -6.58 10.09 9.23
N TYR A 62 -5.67 10.57 10.08
CA TYR A 62 -5.33 9.92 11.34
C TYR A 62 -6.50 9.89 12.35
N ASN A 63 -7.43 10.84 12.27
CA ASN A 63 -8.67 10.83 13.05
C ASN A 63 -9.59 9.65 12.69
N THR A 64 -9.43 9.05 11.52
CA THR A 64 -10.18 7.85 11.11
C THR A 64 -9.48 6.55 11.53
N VAL A 65 -8.18 6.57 11.84
CA VAL A 65 -7.40 5.37 12.16
C VAL A 65 -7.65 4.93 13.61
N PRO A 66 -8.16 3.70 13.85
CA PRO A 66 -8.42 3.22 15.20
C PRO A 66 -7.13 3.07 16.03
N PRO A 67 -7.18 3.24 17.37
CA PRO A 67 -5.99 3.24 18.22
C PRO A 67 -5.02 2.06 18.06
N PRO A 68 -5.47 0.80 17.85
CA PRO A 68 -4.55 -0.32 17.63
C PRO A 68 -3.66 -0.16 16.39
N PHE A 69 -4.12 0.58 15.38
CA PHE A 69 -3.46 0.71 14.09
C PHE A 69 -2.61 1.98 13.94
N GLN A 70 -2.80 2.97 14.82
CA GLN A 70 -2.08 4.25 14.74
C GLN A 70 -0.55 4.13 14.80
N LYS A 71 -0.01 3.02 15.35
CA LYS A 71 1.43 2.78 15.42
C LYS A 71 2.01 2.11 14.18
N ILE A 72 1.17 1.45 13.38
CA ILE A 72 1.59 0.69 12.21
C ILE A 72 1.19 1.38 10.91
N VAL A 73 0.28 2.37 10.97
CA VAL A 73 -0.16 3.14 9.81
C VAL A 73 0.71 4.39 9.63
N HIS A 74 1.36 4.45 8.49
CA HIS A 74 2.19 5.56 8.04
C HIS A 74 1.50 6.24 6.88
N TYR A 75 0.94 7.43 7.11
CA TYR A 75 0.27 8.20 6.08
C TYR A 75 1.19 9.27 5.51
N GLN A 76 1.17 9.44 4.19
CA GLN A 76 1.85 10.50 3.51
C GLN A 76 0.90 11.25 2.59
N GLN A 77 0.64 12.52 2.95
CA GLN A 77 -0.13 13.42 2.11
C GLN A 77 0.70 13.89 0.91
N CYS A 78 0.60 13.22 -0.23
CA CYS A 78 1.41 13.51 -1.42
C CYS A 78 0.79 12.99 -2.72
N ALA A 79 1.21 13.58 -3.84
CA ALA A 79 0.97 13.01 -5.16
C ALA A 79 2.07 11.98 -5.47
N VAL A 80 1.67 10.77 -5.85
CA VAL A 80 2.56 9.69 -6.27
C VAL A 80 3.09 9.95 -7.69
N SER A 81 4.36 9.62 -7.91
CA SER A 81 5.02 9.75 -9.20
C SER A 81 4.60 8.66 -10.19
N SER A 82 4.64 8.99 -11.49
CA SER A 82 4.48 8.05 -12.60
C SER A 82 5.80 7.47 -13.12
N ASP A 83 6.93 8.04 -12.72
CA ASP A 83 8.25 7.72 -13.27
C ASP A 83 9.30 7.56 -12.16
N PRO A 84 10.16 6.50 -12.21
CA PRO A 84 11.21 6.29 -11.22
C PRO A 84 12.25 7.41 -11.15
N ARG A 85 12.43 8.21 -12.22
CA ARG A 85 13.36 9.34 -12.26
C ARG A 85 12.87 10.54 -11.46
N GLU A 86 11.58 10.59 -11.16
CA GLU A 86 10.93 11.63 -10.37
C GLU A 86 10.76 11.23 -8.89
N ASP A 87 11.20 10.01 -8.52
CA ASP A 87 11.13 9.51 -7.14
C ASP A 87 11.80 10.49 -6.16
N SER A 88 11.00 10.97 -5.22
CA SER A 88 11.46 11.87 -4.18
C SER A 88 10.64 11.67 -2.90
N LYS A 89 11.09 12.29 -1.81
CA LYS A 89 10.33 12.24 -0.56
C LYS A 89 8.93 12.84 -0.71
N ASP A 90 8.78 13.89 -1.51
CA ASP A 90 7.51 14.62 -1.65
C ASP A 90 6.64 14.07 -2.79
N HIS A 91 7.25 13.34 -3.73
CA HIS A 91 6.60 12.69 -4.87
C HIS A 91 7.16 11.27 -5.04
N PRO A 92 6.78 10.32 -4.19
CA PRO A 92 7.37 8.99 -4.21
C PRO A 92 6.93 8.20 -5.44
N PHE A 93 7.83 7.40 -6.00
CA PHE A 93 7.50 6.36 -6.96
C PHE A 93 7.35 5.03 -6.19
N LEU A 94 6.12 4.53 -6.08
CA LEU A 94 5.77 3.50 -5.09
C LEU A 94 6.51 2.16 -5.26
N PRO A 95 6.81 1.65 -6.47
CA PRO A 95 7.62 0.45 -6.63
C PRO A 95 8.98 0.55 -5.93
N LEU A 96 9.63 1.73 -5.97
CA LEU A 96 10.89 1.95 -5.26
C LEU A 96 10.69 2.09 -3.76
N VAL A 97 9.55 2.64 -3.32
CA VAL A 97 9.18 2.66 -1.90
C VAL A 97 9.02 1.23 -1.37
N VAL A 98 8.29 0.36 -2.07
CA VAL A 98 8.11 -1.04 -1.69
C VAL A 98 9.46 -1.72 -1.50
N LYS A 99 10.39 -1.57 -2.45
CA LYS A 99 11.75 -2.11 -2.34
C LYS A 99 12.55 -1.58 -1.15
N ARG A 100 12.28 -0.36 -0.68
CA ARG A 100 12.96 0.24 0.48
C ARG A 100 12.38 -0.21 1.82
N GLN A 101 11.07 -0.49 1.86
CA GLN A 101 10.33 -0.74 3.10
C GLN A 101 10.07 -2.23 3.36
N ALA A 102 10.14 -3.06 2.32
CA ALA A 102 9.92 -4.51 2.40
C ALA A 102 11.18 -5.29 2.00
N THR A 103 11.33 -6.46 2.63
CA THR A 103 12.38 -7.44 2.35
C THR A 103 11.80 -8.65 1.62
N ASN A 104 12.67 -9.51 1.08
CA ASN A 104 12.26 -10.77 0.44
C ASN A 104 11.62 -11.79 1.39
N GLU A 105 11.61 -11.52 2.70
CA GLU A 105 10.97 -12.36 3.70
C GLU A 105 9.59 -11.82 4.12
N ASP A 106 9.23 -10.62 3.65
CA ASP A 106 7.95 -10.01 3.92
C ASP A 106 6.92 -10.48 2.90
N TYR A 107 5.71 -10.75 3.36
CA TYR A 107 4.54 -10.78 2.50
C TYR A 107 4.12 -9.35 2.15
N VAL A 108 4.00 -9.02 0.87
CA VAL A 108 3.66 -7.67 0.42
C VAL A 108 2.34 -7.63 -0.32
N LEU A 109 1.39 -6.90 0.25
CA LEU A 109 0.18 -6.47 -0.43
C LEU A 109 0.38 -5.04 -0.95
N PHE A 110 0.13 -4.82 -2.24
CA PHE A 110 0.13 -3.49 -2.82
C PHE A 110 -1.19 -3.22 -3.55
N LYS A 111 -1.95 -2.24 -3.05
CA LYS A 111 -3.07 -1.63 -3.77
C LYS A 111 -2.62 -0.35 -4.43
N LEU A 112 -2.85 -0.27 -5.74
CA LEU A 112 -2.67 0.91 -6.57
C LEU A 112 -4.04 1.29 -7.14
N ASP A 113 -4.66 2.31 -6.60
CA ASP A 113 -5.96 2.81 -7.07
C ASP A 113 -5.93 4.33 -6.86
N ILE A 114 -5.36 4.98 -7.87
CA ILE A 114 -5.14 6.41 -7.93
C ILE A 114 -5.97 6.86 -9.13
N ASP A 115 -6.81 7.88 -8.98
CA ASP A 115 -7.69 8.42 -10.03
C ASP A 115 -6.92 9.11 -11.21
N SER A 116 -5.79 8.56 -11.64
CA SER A 116 -4.90 9.03 -12.69
C SER A 116 -4.31 7.82 -13.43
N PRO A 117 -4.94 7.38 -14.54
CA PRO A 117 -4.48 6.22 -15.33
C PRO A 117 -3.02 6.34 -15.79
N HIS A 118 -2.54 7.57 -16.02
CA HIS A 118 -1.14 7.80 -16.39
C HIS A 118 -0.17 7.44 -15.27
N VAL A 119 -0.49 7.83 -14.02
CA VAL A 119 0.34 7.52 -12.86
C VAL A 119 0.33 6.03 -12.59
N GLU A 120 -0.86 5.42 -12.63
CA GLU A 120 -0.97 3.99 -12.38
C GLU A 120 -0.23 3.15 -13.41
N ASN A 121 -0.42 3.42 -14.71
CA ASN A 121 0.28 2.70 -15.78
C ASN A 121 1.80 2.79 -15.63
N GLY A 122 2.35 3.94 -15.25
CA GLY A 122 3.79 4.08 -15.03
C GLY A 122 4.33 3.20 -13.88
N ASN A 123 3.55 3.07 -12.80
CA ASN A 123 3.89 2.17 -11.69
C ASN A 123 3.75 0.69 -12.10
N ILE A 124 2.66 0.33 -12.79
CA ILE A 124 2.39 -1.04 -13.28
C ILE A 124 3.45 -1.50 -14.27
N ASP A 125 3.76 -0.67 -15.27
CA ASP A 125 4.76 -0.99 -16.29
C ASP A 125 6.11 -1.26 -15.63
N PHE A 126 6.50 -0.51 -14.61
CA PHE A 126 7.72 -0.77 -13.86
C PHE A 126 7.65 -2.11 -13.12
N ILE A 127 6.58 -2.36 -12.36
CA ILE A 127 6.40 -3.60 -11.58
C ILE A 127 6.46 -4.83 -12.48
N LEU A 128 5.78 -4.81 -13.63
CA LEU A 128 5.70 -5.95 -14.55
C LEU A 128 7.03 -6.23 -15.27
N ASN A 129 7.89 -5.23 -15.42
CA ASN A 129 9.19 -5.36 -16.08
C ASN A 129 10.36 -5.51 -15.09
N ASP A 130 10.09 -5.50 -13.79
CA ASP A 130 11.08 -5.59 -12.73
C ASP A 130 11.13 -7.01 -12.15
N PRO A 131 12.15 -7.81 -12.51
CA PRO A 131 12.25 -9.18 -12.01
C PRO A 131 12.51 -9.26 -10.50
N ASP A 132 12.92 -8.15 -9.88
CA ASP A 132 13.21 -8.04 -8.45
C ASP A 132 12.06 -7.35 -7.71
N THR A 133 10.83 -7.41 -8.23
CA THR A 133 9.66 -6.87 -7.52
C THR A 133 9.30 -7.73 -6.31
N HIS A 134 9.28 -7.13 -5.12
CA HIS A 134 8.94 -7.81 -3.86
C HIS A 134 7.43 -7.71 -3.57
N ILE A 135 6.56 -7.87 -4.58
CA ILE A 135 5.11 -7.74 -4.44
C ILE A 135 4.47 -9.11 -4.63
N ASP A 136 3.87 -9.67 -3.58
CA ASP A 136 3.18 -10.96 -3.64
C ASP A 136 1.76 -10.82 -4.20
N GLU A 137 1.06 -9.75 -3.81
CA GLU A 137 -0.28 -9.44 -4.31
C GLU A 137 -0.39 -7.98 -4.73
N LEU A 138 -0.78 -7.79 -6.00
CA LEU A 138 -1.04 -6.49 -6.61
C LEU A 138 -2.53 -6.35 -6.92
N LEU A 139 -3.12 -5.24 -6.48
CA LEU A 139 -4.49 -4.84 -6.75
C LEU A 139 -4.48 -3.50 -7.47
N TRP A 140 -5.03 -3.47 -8.70
CA TRP A 140 -5.12 -2.31 -9.57
C TRP A 140 -6.32 -2.47 -10.50
#